data_AF-A0A942M6Q8-F1
#
_entry.id   AF-A0A942M6Q8-F1
#
_cell.length_a   1.000
_cell.length_b   1.000
_cell.length_c   1.000
_cell.angle_alpha   90.00
_cell.angle_beta   90.00
_cell.angle_gamma   90.00
#
_symmetry.space_group_name_H-M   'P 1'
#
loop_
_entity.id
_entity.type
_entity.pdbx_description
1 polymer ?
#
loop_
_entity_poly.entity_id
_entity_poly.type
_entity_poly.pdbx_seq_one_letter_code
_entity_poly.pdbx_strand_id
1 'polypeptide(L)'
;MRQYNHKEWLEKIKCNNQIYVISNRHDFNLKGARIFTLAGKQLGEVLHKPLAPNANYINFSRSVGLRFPSYLSHTFFIGKIPQQSENIRKFYHDLMHGKSPDFDNEKSFVIRKDGLGYDIIF
;
A
#
# COMPACT_ATOMS: atom_id res chain seq x y z
N MET A 1 -8.79 14.76 2.95
CA MET A 1 -9.68 14.48 4.10
C MET A 1 -8.74 13.98 5.18
N ARG A 2 -8.81 14.42 6.45
CA ARG A 2 -8.16 13.60 7.49
C ARG A 2 -8.80 12.21 7.38
N GLN A 3 -8.07 11.13 7.63
CA GLN A 3 -8.55 9.73 7.55
C GLN A 3 -9.63 9.42 8.60
N TYR A 4 -10.65 10.26 8.69
CA TYR A 4 -11.73 10.22 9.65
C TYR A 4 -12.46 8.90 9.48
N ASN A 5 -12.56 8.18 10.58
CA ASN A 5 -13.24 6.90 10.69
C ASN A 5 -12.61 5.79 9.83
N HIS A 6 -11.41 5.97 9.26
CA HIS A 6 -10.70 4.92 8.52
C HIS A 6 -10.63 3.60 9.30
N LYS A 7 -10.21 3.69 10.57
CA LYS A 7 -10.23 2.56 11.50
C LYS A 7 -11.62 1.92 11.59
N GLU A 8 -12.63 2.72 11.91
CA GLU A 8 -14.01 2.24 12.12
C GLU A 8 -14.60 1.59 10.86
N TRP A 9 -14.28 2.11 9.67
CA TRP A 9 -14.75 1.58 8.41
C TRP A 9 -14.13 0.22 8.13
N LEU A 10 -12.81 0.10 8.30
CA LEU A 10 -12.12 -1.18 8.12
C LEU A 10 -12.57 -2.23 9.15
N GLU A 11 -12.78 -1.84 10.41
CA GLU A 11 -13.26 -2.76 11.47
C GLU A 11 -14.66 -3.32 11.19
N LYS A 12 -15.49 -2.60 10.42
CA LYS A 12 -16.85 -3.03 10.05
C LYS A 12 -16.89 -4.00 8.87
N ILE A 13 -15.80 -4.15 8.12
CA ILE A 13 -15.74 -5.08 6.99
C ILE A 13 -15.69 -6.51 7.53
N LYS A 14 -16.80 -7.25 7.37
CA LYS A 14 -16.98 -8.62 7.90
C LYS A 14 -16.78 -9.73 6.87
N CYS A 15 -16.58 -9.39 5.60
CA CYS A 15 -16.57 -10.35 4.49
C CYS A 15 -15.20 -10.94 4.16
N ASN A 16 -14.11 -10.48 4.79
CA ASN A 16 -12.75 -10.87 4.43
C ASN A 16 -11.97 -11.43 5.62
N ASN A 17 -11.29 -12.55 5.40
CA ASN A 17 -10.38 -13.12 6.39
C ASN A 17 -9.17 -12.21 6.64
N GLN A 18 -8.77 -11.39 5.66
CA GLN A 18 -7.56 -10.54 5.72
C GLN A 18 -7.75 -9.25 4.91
N ILE A 19 -7.52 -8.10 5.53
CA ILE A 19 -7.58 -6.79 4.88
C ILE A 19 -6.15 -6.28 4.68
N TYR A 20 -5.83 -5.84 3.47
CA TYR A 20 -4.53 -5.26 3.13
C TYR A 20 -4.71 -3.83 2.63
N VAL A 21 -4.10 -2.88 3.33
CA VAL A 21 -4.11 -1.47 2.96
C VAL A 21 -2.74 -1.12 2.36
N ILE A 22 -2.73 -0.91 1.05
CA ILE A 22 -1.51 -0.59 0.30
C ILE A 22 -1.39 0.93 0.18
N SER A 23 -0.18 1.45 0.39
CA SER A 23 0.12 2.88 0.32
C SER A 23 1.38 3.17 -0.50
N ASN A 24 1.36 4.30 -1.21
CA ASN A 24 2.53 4.86 -1.88
C ASN A 24 2.51 6.40 -1.73
N ARG A 25 3.30 6.93 -0.81
CA ARG A 25 3.41 8.37 -0.53
C ARG A 25 4.02 9.15 -1.68
N HIS A 26 4.76 8.50 -2.58
CA HIS A 26 5.43 9.17 -3.70
C HIS A 26 4.74 8.94 -5.04
N ASP A 27 3.48 8.50 -4.99
CA ASP A 27 2.62 8.42 -6.17
C ASP A 27 2.31 9.82 -6.71
N PHE A 28 3.04 10.24 -7.74
CA PHE A 28 2.87 11.54 -8.37
C PHE A 28 1.59 11.63 -9.19
N ASN A 29 1.15 10.51 -9.78
CA ASN A 29 -0.06 10.51 -10.61
C ASN A 29 -1.30 10.73 -9.74
N LEU A 30 -1.43 10.04 -8.60
CA LEU A 30 -2.56 10.26 -7.69
C LEU A 30 -2.54 11.63 -7.04
N LYS A 31 -1.35 12.16 -6.71
CA LYS A 31 -1.22 13.54 -6.21
C LYS A 31 -1.60 14.57 -7.27
N GLY A 32 -1.28 14.32 -8.54
CA GLY A 32 -1.72 15.13 -9.67
C GLY A 32 -3.24 15.06 -9.82
N ALA A 33 -3.79 13.84 -9.92
CA ALA A 33 -5.23 13.60 -10.03
C ALA A 33 -6.03 14.22 -8.89
N ARG A 34 -5.44 14.32 -7.69
CA ARG A 34 -6.03 15.01 -6.54
C ARG A 34 -6.34 16.49 -6.81
N ILE A 35 -5.53 17.18 -7.61
CA ILE A 35 -5.74 18.60 -7.94
C ILE A 35 -6.89 18.75 -8.95
N PHE A 36 -7.07 17.78 -9.84
CA PHE A 36 -8.00 17.86 -10.97
C PHE A 36 -9.36 17.21 -10.74
N THR A 37 -9.61 16.60 -9.57
CA THR A 37 -10.85 15.86 -9.30
C THR A 37 -11.54 16.36 -8.03
N LEU A 38 -12.88 16.44 -8.07
CA LEU A 38 -13.69 16.78 -6.89
C LEU A 38 -13.52 15.75 -5.76
N ALA A 39 -13.25 14.49 -6.12
CA ALA A 39 -12.93 13.40 -5.20
C ALA A 39 -11.44 13.34 -4.79
N GLY A 40 -10.62 14.31 -5.23
CA GLY A 40 -9.17 14.27 -5.10
C GLY A 40 -8.65 14.15 -3.67
N LYS A 41 -9.48 14.51 -2.68
CA LYS A 41 -9.22 14.33 -1.24
C LYS A 41 -9.07 12.87 -0.80
N GLN A 42 -9.36 11.89 -1.67
CA GLN A 42 -9.22 10.45 -1.43
C GLN A 42 -7.98 9.83 -2.11
N LEU A 43 -7.32 10.58 -3.01
CA LEU A 43 -6.23 10.07 -3.83
C LEU A 43 -4.87 10.45 -3.23
N GLY A 44 -3.95 9.47 -3.18
CA GLY A 44 -2.56 9.70 -2.79
C GLY A 44 -2.35 10.16 -1.35
N GLU A 45 -3.29 9.87 -0.44
CA GLU A 45 -3.18 10.26 0.97
C GLU A 45 -2.18 9.40 1.75
N VAL A 46 -1.59 10.01 2.78
CA VAL A 46 -0.63 9.38 3.69
C VAL A 46 -1.37 8.71 4.83
N LEU A 47 -0.95 7.49 5.22
CA LEU A 47 -1.48 6.77 6.39
C LEU A 47 -1.27 7.56 7.69
N HIS A 48 -2.32 7.62 8.51
CA HIS A 48 -2.30 8.23 9.84
C HIS A 48 -2.94 7.28 10.86
N LYS A 49 -2.51 7.40 12.12
CA LYS A 49 -3.12 6.70 13.26
C LYS A 49 -4.50 7.32 13.58
N PRO A 50 -5.43 6.55 14.18
CA PRO A 50 -5.29 5.14 14.56
C PRO A 50 -5.47 4.18 13.38
N LEU A 51 -4.77 3.04 13.43
CA LEU A 51 -4.89 1.96 12.46
C LEU A 51 -5.99 0.97 12.88
N ALA A 52 -6.54 0.26 11.91
CA ALA A 52 -7.47 -0.83 12.13
C ALA A 52 -6.69 -2.11 12.50
N PRO A 53 -6.99 -2.76 13.63
CA PRO A 53 -6.26 -3.95 14.08
C PRO A 53 -6.54 -5.18 13.21
N ASN A 54 -7.63 -5.18 12.43
CA ASN A 54 -7.98 -6.25 11.49
C ASN A 54 -7.38 -6.05 10.08
N ALA A 55 -6.48 -5.08 9.91
CA ALA A 55 -5.86 -4.77 8.62
C ALA A 55 -4.33 -4.74 8.70
N ASN A 56 -3.70 -5.25 7.65
CA ASN A 56 -2.27 -5.16 7.43
C ASN A 56 -1.96 -3.96 6.54
N TYR A 57 -0.96 -3.15 6.91
CA TYR A 57 -0.60 -1.92 6.20
C TYR A 57 0.75 -2.08 5.51
N ILE A 58 0.79 -1.88 4.19
CA ILE A 58 1.96 -2.14 3.36
C ILE A 58 2.32 -0.88 2.58
N ASN A 59 3.58 -0.49 2.66
CA ASN A 59 4.11 0.73 2.07
C ASN A 59 5.05 0.41 0.91
N PHE A 60 4.71 0.94 -0.26
CA PHE A 60 5.46 0.80 -1.51
C PHE A 60 6.24 2.07 -1.87
N SER A 61 6.24 3.08 -0.98
CA SER A 61 6.85 4.38 -1.24
C SER A 61 8.33 4.28 -1.65
N ARG A 62 9.11 3.43 -0.98
CA ARG A 62 10.54 3.24 -1.25
C ARG A 62 10.80 2.26 -2.39
N SER A 63 10.05 1.15 -2.42
CA SER A 63 10.25 0.10 -3.41
C SER A 63 9.80 0.52 -4.81
N VAL A 64 8.73 1.29 -4.92
CA VAL A 64 8.17 1.71 -6.21
C VAL A 64 8.17 3.23 -6.35
N GLY A 65 7.59 3.95 -5.39
CA GLY A 65 7.34 5.39 -5.52
C GLY A 65 8.58 6.26 -5.79
N LEU A 66 9.73 5.91 -5.21
CA LEU A 66 11.01 6.59 -5.42
C LEU A 66 11.90 5.93 -6.47
N ARG A 67 11.60 4.70 -6.87
CA ARG A 67 12.48 3.86 -7.71
C ARG A 67 12.19 4.01 -9.21
N PHE A 68 10.96 4.34 -9.56
CA PHE A 68 10.52 4.45 -10.95
C PHE A 68 10.16 5.89 -11.33
N PRO A 69 10.19 6.22 -12.64
CA PRO A 69 9.65 7.48 -13.13
C PRO A 69 8.22 7.72 -12.63
N SER A 70 7.88 8.98 -12.41
CA SER A 70 6.60 9.42 -11.85
C SER A 70 5.38 8.77 -12.51
N TYR A 71 5.39 8.64 -13.84
CA TYR A 71 4.29 8.04 -14.61
C TYR A 71 4.07 6.53 -14.35
N LEU A 72 5.08 5.79 -13.86
CA LEU A 72 4.99 4.37 -13.50
C LEU A 72 4.80 4.13 -11.99
N SER A 73 4.88 5.18 -11.18
CA SER A 73 4.86 5.06 -9.72
C SER A 73 3.49 4.65 -9.15
N HIS A 74 2.40 4.85 -9.90
CA HIS A 74 1.04 4.65 -9.42
C HIS A 74 0.53 3.21 -9.47
N THR A 75 0.81 2.52 -10.58
CA THR A 75 0.20 1.23 -10.85
C THR A 75 1.24 0.15 -10.73
N PHE A 76 1.18 -0.61 -9.64
CA PHE A 76 2.07 -1.75 -9.38
C PHE A 76 1.98 -2.84 -10.46
N PHE A 77 0.91 -2.86 -11.24
CA PHE A 77 0.66 -3.78 -12.34
C PHE A 77 1.09 -3.24 -13.72
N ILE A 78 1.53 -1.98 -13.81
CA ILE A 78 1.99 -1.41 -15.08
C ILE A 78 3.51 -1.57 -15.21
N GLY A 79 3.94 -1.97 -16.41
CA GLY A 79 5.36 -2.11 -16.74
C GLY A 79 5.95 -3.44 -16.27
N LYS A 80 7.22 -3.39 -15.86
CA LYS A 80 8.01 -4.58 -15.45
C LYS A 80 8.17 -4.71 -13.93
N ILE A 81 7.39 -3.96 -13.12
CA ILE A 81 7.61 -3.87 -11.66
C ILE A 81 7.51 -5.26 -11.00
N PRO A 82 6.45 -6.06 -11.20
CA PRO A 82 6.40 -7.42 -10.65
C PRO A 82 7.45 -8.35 -11.28
N GLN A 83 7.91 -8.10 -12.50
CA GLN A 83 8.97 -8.91 -13.12
C GLN A 83 10.36 -8.58 -12.58
N GLN A 84 10.54 -7.38 -12.01
CA GLN A 84 11.82 -6.89 -11.49
C GLN A 84 11.98 -7.08 -9.98
N SER A 85 10.87 -7.27 -9.24
CA SER A 85 10.89 -7.52 -7.80
C SER A 85 10.16 -8.82 -7.49
N GLU A 86 10.92 -9.83 -7.05
CA GLU A 86 10.35 -11.09 -6.60
C GLU A 86 9.45 -10.89 -5.37
N ASN A 87 9.83 -9.99 -4.46
CA ASN A 87 9.05 -9.66 -3.27
C ASN A 87 7.67 -9.08 -3.63
N ILE A 88 7.62 -8.09 -4.54
CA ILE A 88 6.36 -7.49 -4.99
C ILE A 88 5.52 -8.53 -5.75
N ARG A 89 6.15 -9.33 -6.62
CA ARG A 89 5.47 -10.41 -7.35
C ARG A 89 4.85 -11.42 -6.41
N LYS A 90 5.62 -11.90 -5.44
CA LYS A 90 5.19 -12.87 -4.44
C LYS A 90 4.06 -12.29 -3.59
N PHE A 91 4.18 -11.04 -3.14
CA PHE A 91 3.13 -10.36 -2.39
C PHE A 91 1.80 -10.37 -3.14
N TYR A 92 1.76 -9.90 -4.39
CA TYR A 92 0.54 -9.92 -5.19
C TYR A 92 0.06 -11.33 -5.53
N HIS A 93 0.97 -12.25 -5.82
CA HIS A 93 0.65 -13.65 -6.03
C HIS A 93 -0.07 -14.22 -4.81
N ASP A 94 0.46 -14.02 -3.60
CA ASP A 94 -0.12 -14.54 -2.37
C ASP A 94 -1.51 -13.93 -2.13
N LEU A 95 -1.66 -12.61 -2.24
CA LEU A 95 -2.95 -11.93 -2.09
C LEU A 95 -4.02 -12.48 -3.05
N MET A 96 -3.67 -12.65 -4.33
CA MET A 96 -4.61 -13.10 -5.35
C MET A 96 -4.95 -14.60 -5.26
N HIS A 97 -4.17 -15.38 -4.51
CA HIS A 97 -4.42 -16.80 -4.25
C HIS A 97 -4.92 -17.06 -2.82
N GLY A 98 -5.35 -16.02 -2.11
CA GLY A 98 -5.89 -16.14 -0.75
C GLY A 98 -4.86 -16.58 0.29
N LYS A 99 -3.56 -16.42 0.01
CA LYS A 99 -2.45 -16.71 0.92
C LYS A 99 -2.07 -15.45 1.70
N SER A 100 -1.63 -15.64 2.93
CA SER A 100 -1.08 -14.57 3.76
C SER A 100 0.38 -14.33 3.40
N PRO A 101 0.78 -13.08 3.12
CA PRO A 101 2.19 -12.73 3.09
C PRO A 101 2.87 -13.04 4.43
N ASP A 102 4.08 -13.54 4.37
CA ASP A 102 4.93 -13.76 5.54
C ASP A 102 5.59 -12.44 5.93
N PHE A 103 4.99 -11.73 6.89
CA PHE A 103 5.47 -10.44 7.39
C PHE A 103 6.68 -10.55 8.31
N ASP A 104 7.02 -11.76 8.77
CA ASP A 104 8.20 -12.01 9.60
C ASP A 104 9.46 -12.23 8.74
N ASN A 105 9.30 -12.42 7.43
CA ASN A 105 10.41 -12.49 6.49
C ASN A 105 11.06 -11.10 6.27
N GLU A 106 12.12 -10.85 7.01
CA GLU A 106 12.92 -9.61 6.94
C GLU A 106 13.57 -9.36 5.57
N LYS A 107 13.66 -10.36 4.68
CA LYS A 107 14.14 -10.17 3.30
C LYS A 107 13.07 -9.58 2.38
N SER A 108 11.80 -9.65 2.79
CA SER A 108 10.66 -9.16 2.02
C SER A 108 10.02 -7.92 2.65
N PHE A 109 10.02 -7.82 3.98
CA PHE A 109 9.36 -6.74 4.72
C PHE A 109 10.24 -6.14 5.81
N VAL A 110 10.08 -4.84 6.05
CA VAL A 110 10.71 -4.13 7.17
C VAL A 110 9.62 -3.43 7.97
N ILE A 111 9.55 -3.67 9.28
CA ILE A 111 8.63 -2.94 10.15
C ILE A 111 8.97 -1.45 10.12
N ARG A 112 7.96 -0.62 9.88
CA ARG A 112 8.14 0.83 9.84
C ARG A 112 8.32 1.38 11.25
N LYS A 113 9.35 2.20 11.43
CA LYS A 113 9.66 2.88 12.71
C LYS A 113 8.55 3.80 13.21
N ASP A 114 7.68 4.28 12.33
CA ASP A 114 6.52 5.12 12.68
C ASP A 114 5.31 4.31 13.20
N GLY A 115 5.40 2.97 13.14
CA GLY A 115 4.32 2.08 13.52
C GLY A 115 3.13 2.13 12.57
N LEU A 116 3.36 2.45 11.28
CA LEU A 116 2.33 2.48 10.23
C LEU A 116 2.34 1.23 9.33
N GLY A 117 2.81 0.09 9.87
CA GLY A 117 2.88 -1.20 9.18
C GLY A 117 4.26 -1.54 8.64
N TYR A 118 4.33 -2.06 7.42
CA TYR A 118 5.54 -2.64 6.83
C TYR A 118 5.95 -1.89 5.55
N ASP A 119 7.24 -1.68 5.35
CA ASP A 119 7.83 -1.36 4.05
C ASP A 119 8.06 -2.68 3.30
N ILE A 120 7.60 -2.80 2.05
CA ILE A 120 7.99 -3.92 1.20
C ILE A 120 9.34 -3.62 0.54
N ILE A 121 10.26 -4.58 0.58
CA ILE A 121 11.57 -4.48 -0.05
C ILE A 121 11.41 -4.78 -1.55
N PHE A 122 12.04 -3.95 -2.39
CA PHE A 122 12.06 -4.19 -3.84
C PHE A 122 12.93 -5.38 -4.20
#